data_AF-A0A2V9URJ1-F1
#
_entry.id   AF-A0A2V9URJ1-F1
#
_cell.length_a   1.000
_cell.length_b   1.000
_cell.length_c   1.000
_cell.angle_alpha   90.00
_cell.angle_beta   90.00
_cell.angle_gamma   90.00
#
_symmetry.space_group_name_H-M   'P 1'
#
loop_
_entity.id
_entity.type
_entity.pdbx_description
1 polymer ?
#
loop_
_entity_poly.entity_id
_entity_poly.type
_entity_poly.pdbx_seq_one_letter_code
_entity_poly.pdbx_strand_id
1 'polypeptide(L)'
;MTFPTVRPFSTASGSHPTASSTPHPTTPRPAASPKPSPTPSPKPTPSPSPTPTPKPTPTPKPSPSPTPTPTVKPTPSPTPSPTPKPSPTPKPTPSPTPKPTPSPTPEQSPSVETSPASDDATSRIKELESRWEASLTTHDAATIEKIVADDFIGTSSSGKTGDKATLLAEAKRDTSTYTSAISSDMSVRMFGPNIAVVTGVAKETGKTKAGKIFTHTYRFTDTWVERNGEWQCVAAHAMALPKNVDALWYKDAIIYELHVKTFHDSDGDGIGDFRGLIAKLDYLQELGVTALWLLPFYPSPMRDDGYDIADYYDVNPNFGTLDDFRAFLDAAHQRGLRVITELVINHTSDQNPWFQKSRRAAPGSPEREMYVWSDTPEKYKETRIIFKDFETSNWSWDPVAKAYYWHRFYSHQPDLNFDNPAVHEAVDKMLDFWLGMGVDGLRLDAVPYLYEREGT
;
A
#
# COMPACT_ATOMS: atom_id res chain seq x y z
N MET A 1 20.89 28.14 20.17
CA MET A 1 20.54 27.97 21.61
C MET A 1 20.05 26.54 21.80
N THR A 2 20.32 25.94 22.96
CA THR A 2 20.19 24.50 23.22
C THR A 2 18.76 24.05 23.57
N PHE A 3 18.39 22.85 23.14
CA PHE A 3 17.22 22.11 23.63
C PHE A 3 17.37 21.73 25.12
N PRO A 4 16.28 21.67 25.90
CA PRO A 4 16.23 20.97 27.17
C PRO A 4 15.56 19.59 27.03
N THR A 5 16.30 18.53 27.37
CA THR A 5 15.78 17.16 27.56
C THR A 5 15.27 16.99 28.99
N VAL A 6 14.15 16.29 29.18
CA VAL A 6 13.60 15.99 30.53
C VAL A 6 13.61 14.49 30.80
N ARG A 7 14.22 14.08 31.92
CA ARG A 7 14.06 12.77 32.59
C ARG A 7 14.22 12.93 34.11
N PRO A 8 13.77 11.95 34.94
CA PRO A 8 12.95 12.26 36.11
C PRO A 8 13.66 12.24 37.47
N PHE A 9 12.97 12.74 38.50
CA PHE A 9 13.34 12.65 39.91
C PHE A 9 12.76 11.41 40.60
N SER A 10 13.49 10.90 41.61
CA SER A 10 13.07 9.82 42.51
C SER A 10 13.37 10.18 43.97
N THR A 11 12.43 9.83 44.86
CA THR A 11 12.58 9.52 46.29
C THR A 11 13.31 10.49 47.25
N ALA A 12 12.60 10.86 48.33
CA ALA A 12 13.17 11.25 49.61
C ALA A 12 12.37 10.62 50.78
N SER A 13 13.03 10.39 51.92
CA SER A 13 12.56 9.61 53.07
C SER A 13 11.95 10.45 54.21
N GLY A 14 11.22 9.80 55.12
CA GLY A 14 10.70 10.37 56.37
C GLY A 14 10.80 9.36 57.54
N SER A 15 10.97 9.86 58.77
CA SER A 15 11.57 9.13 59.90
C SER A 15 10.63 8.77 61.08
N HIS A 16 11.07 7.81 61.91
CA HIS A 16 10.48 7.40 63.20
C HIS A 16 10.76 8.40 64.34
N PRO A 17 10.01 8.31 65.46
CA PRO A 17 10.65 8.05 66.76
C PRO A 17 9.92 7.05 67.72
N THR A 18 10.44 6.91 68.94
CA THR A 18 10.24 5.89 70.00
C THR A 18 9.78 6.50 71.35
N ALA A 19 9.44 5.78 72.45
CA ALA A 19 8.84 4.46 72.74
C ALA A 19 8.61 4.34 74.29
N SER A 20 7.81 3.39 74.81
CA SER A 20 7.74 3.08 76.27
C SER A 20 7.16 1.68 76.59
N SER A 21 7.25 1.22 77.85
CA SER A 21 7.38 -0.21 78.22
C SER A 21 6.67 -0.69 79.52
N THR A 22 6.65 -2.04 79.69
CA THR A 22 6.47 -2.88 80.92
C THR A 22 5.09 -3.64 81.10
N PRO A 23 4.93 -4.66 81.99
CA PRO A 23 5.17 -6.08 81.61
C PRO A 23 4.14 -7.16 82.09
N HIS A 24 4.20 -8.36 81.45
CA HIS A 24 3.87 -9.76 81.87
C HIS A 24 2.86 -10.10 83.02
N PRO A 25 2.05 -11.19 82.88
CA PRO A 25 2.55 -12.58 83.00
C PRO A 25 1.97 -13.65 82.04
N THR A 26 2.47 -14.88 82.17
CA THR A 26 2.30 -16.06 81.30
C THR A 26 1.29 -17.09 81.83
N THR A 27 0.71 -17.93 80.94
CA THR A 27 0.36 -19.38 81.04
C THR A 27 -0.57 -19.79 79.86
N PRO A 28 -0.93 -21.08 79.61
CA PRO A 28 -0.18 -21.90 78.66
C PRO A 28 -0.98 -22.33 77.40
N ARG A 29 -0.25 -22.75 76.36
CA ARG A 29 -0.77 -23.22 75.06
C ARG A 29 -1.30 -24.66 75.12
N PRO A 30 -2.54 -24.97 74.68
CA PRO A 30 -3.00 -26.34 74.46
C PRO A 30 -2.28 -27.02 73.28
N ALA A 31 -2.11 -28.35 73.38
CA ALA A 31 -1.46 -29.16 72.35
C ALA A 31 -2.29 -29.23 71.05
N ALA A 32 -1.61 -29.30 69.90
CA ALA A 32 -2.25 -29.49 68.61
C ALA A 32 -2.67 -30.96 68.41
N SER A 33 -3.90 -31.19 67.94
CA SER A 33 -4.42 -32.51 67.58
C SER A 33 -3.62 -33.15 66.44
N PRO A 34 -3.49 -34.49 66.41
CA PRO A 34 -2.74 -35.19 65.38
C PRO A 34 -3.43 -35.11 64.00
N LYS A 35 -2.63 -34.85 62.98
CA LYS A 35 -3.02 -34.88 61.56
C LYS A 35 -3.39 -36.32 61.14
N PRO A 36 -4.49 -36.55 60.40
CA PRO A 36 -4.86 -37.89 59.96
C PRO A 36 -3.82 -38.46 58.98
N SER A 37 -3.52 -39.75 59.15
CA SER A 37 -2.63 -40.53 58.28
C SER A 37 -3.30 -40.83 56.94
N PRO A 38 -2.60 -40.81 55.79
CA PRO A 38 -3.19 -41.18 54.51
C PRO A 38 -3.50 -42.68 54.44
N THR A 39 -4.68 -43.01 53.91
CA THR A 39 -5.10 -44.38 53.57
C THR A 39 -4.13 -44.99 52.54
N PRO A 40 -3.73 -46.26 52.67
CA PRO A 40 -2.89 -46.92 51.68
C PRO A 40 -3.64 -47.13 50.35
N SER A 41 -3.03 -46.70 49.24
CA SER A 41 -3.53 -47.02 47.90
C SER A 41 -3.52 -48.53 47.63
N PRO A 42 -4.49 -49.07 46.86
CA PRO A 42 -4.49 -50.47 46.47
C PRO A 42 -3.26 -50.81 45.61
N LYS A 43 -2.63 -51.94 45.93
CA LYS A 43 -1.48 -52.49 45.21
C LYS A 43 -1.90 -52.90 43.78
N PRO A 44 -1.18 -52.49 42.72
CA PRO A 44 -1.53 -52.90 41.36
C PRO A 44 -1.34 -54.40 41.17
N THR A 45 -2.34 -55.04 40.55
CA THR A 45 -2.30 -56.42 40.08
C THR A 45 -1.21 -56.58 39.00
N PRO A 46 -0.39 -57.64 39.01
CA PRO A 46 0.58 -57.86 37.93
C PRO A 46 -0.14 -58.09 36.60
N SER A 47 0.14 -57.22 35.62
CA SER A 47 -0.25 -57.44 34.22
C SER A 47 0.40 -58.73 33.70
N PRO A 48 -0.29 -59.53 32.86
CA PRO A 48 0.35 -60.66 32.19
C PRO A 48 1.56 -60.18 31.37
N SER A 49 2.64 -60.96 31.41
CA SER A 49 3.86 -60.68 30.63
C SER A 49 3.53 -60.65 29.13
N PRO A 50 4.09 -59.69 28.36
CA PRO A 50 3.98 -59.75 26.91
C PRO A 50 4.67 -61.02 26.38
N THR A 51 3.98 -61.72 25.49
CA THR A 51 4.56 -62.77 24.65
C THR A 51 5.76 -62.19 23.88
N PRO A 52 6.90 -62.90 23.75
CA PRO A 52 8.04 -62.38 23.01
C PRO A 52 7.67 -62.12 21.54
N THR A 53 7.68 -60.84 21.15
CA THR A 53 7.53 -60.41 19.76
C THR A 53 8.63 -61.06 18.91
N PRO A 54 8.31 -61.66 17.75
CA PRO A 54 9.33 -62.27 16.91
C PRO A 54 10.39 -61.24 16.49
N LYS A 55 11.66 -61.64 16.61
CA LYS A 55 12.83 -60.87 16.16
C LYS A 55 12.62 -60.46 14.69
N PRO A 56 12.84 -59.19 14.31
CA PRO A 56 12.70 -58.79 12.92
C PRO A 56 13.70 -59.55 12.06
N THR A 57 13.17 -60.26 11.05
CA THR A 57 13.96 -60.81 9.94
C THR A 57 14.72 -59.67 9.27
N PRO A 58 16.01 -59.82 8.94
CA PRO A 58 16.74 -58.75 8.25
C PRO A 58 16.07 -58.43 6.92
N THR A 59 15.70 -57.17 6.73
CA THR A 59 15.17 -56.64 5.47
C THR A 59 16.19 -56.91 4.36
N PRO A 60 15.80 -57.47 3.19
CA PRO A 60 16.72 -57.61 2.08
C PRO A 60 17.26 -56.23 1.67
N LYS A 61 18.59 -56.15 1.50
CA LYS A 61 19.28 -54.95 1.01
C LYS A 61 18.62 -54.48 -0.29
N PRO A 62 18.35 -53.17 -0.47
CA PRO A 62 17.78 -52.69 -1.72
C PRO A 62 18.67 -53.08 -2.90
N SER A 63 18.08 -53.72 -3.89
CA SER A 63 18.72 -53.94 -5.19
C SER A 63 19.09 -52.58 -5.79
N PRO A 64 20.25 -52.44 -6.47
CA PRO A 64 20.53 -51.23 -7.22
C PRO A 64 19.38 -50.98 -8.21
N SER A 65 18.86 -49.74 -8.22
CA SER A 65 17.91 -49.29 -9.22
C SER A 65 18.56 -49.40 -10.61
N PRO A 66 17.86 -49.87 -11.66
CA PRO A 66 18.41 -49.89 -13.00
C PRO A 66 18.76 -48.46 -13.43
N THR A 67 19.97 -48.27 -13.96
CA THR A 67 20.39 -47.03 -14.61
C THR A 67 19.38 -46.68 -15.71
N PRO A 68 18.90 -45.43 -15.80
CA PRO A 68 18.03 -45.03 -16.88
C PRO A 68 18.77 -45.13 -18.21
N THR A 69 18.30 -46.02 -19.09
CA THR A 69 18.73 -46.09 -20.50
C THR A 69 18.50 -44.72 -21.15
N PRO A 70 19.44 -44.17 -21.94
CA PRO A 70 19.24 -42.89 -22.58
C PRO A 70 18.03 -42.93 -23.52
N THR A 71 16.99 -42.17 -23.17
CA THR A 71 15.79 -42.01 -23.99
C THR A 71 16.18 -41.40 -25.32
N VAL A 72 15.89 -42.09 -26.42
CA VAL A 72 16.11 -41.56 -27.77
C VAL A 72 15.27 -40.29 -27.92
N LYS A 73 15.93 -39.16 -28.24
CA LYS A 73 15.28 -37.88 -28.50
C LYS A 73 14.19 -38.08 -29.57
N PRO A 74 12.92 -37.75 -29.30
CA PRO A 74 11.87 -37.87 -30.31
C PRO A 74 12.19 -36.95 -31.48
N THR A 75 12.19 -37.51 -32.69
CA THR A 75 12.23 -36.75 -33.94
C THR A 75 11.02 -35.81 -33.98
N PRO A 76 11.16 -34.52 -34.32
CA PRO A 76 10.01 -33.62 -34.43
C PRO A 76 9.07 -34.12 -35.52
N SER A 77 7.82 -34.41 -35.13
CA SER A 77 6.73 -34.66 -36.06
C SER A 77 6.43 -33.37 -36.84
N PRO A 78 6.13 -33.43 -38.16
CA PRO A 78 5.88 -32.22 -38.95
C PRO A 78 4.67 -31.44 -38.41
N THR A 79 4.85 -30.13 -38.27
CA THR A 79 3.80 -29.19 -37.84
C THR A 79 2.58 -29.29 -38.77
N PRO A 80 1.35 -29.48 -38.24
CA PRO A 80 0.15 -29.39 -39.07
C PRO A 80 -0.02 -27.96 -39.60
N SER A 81 -0.29 -27.84 -40.89
CA SER A 81 -0.52 -26.56 -41.58
C SER A 81 -1.71 -25.80 -40.96
N PRO A 82 -1.66 -24.47 -40.81
CA PRO A 82 -2.73 -23.71 -40.17
C PRO A 82 -4.05 -23.81 -40.95
N THR A 83 -5.09 -24.31 -40.27
CA THR A 83 -6.47 -24.31 -40.78
C THR A 83 -6.93 -22.86 -41.03
N PRO A 84 -7.58 -22.54 -42.16
CA PRO A 84 -8.03 -21.19 -42.44
C PRO A 84 -9.03 -20.69 -41.38
N LYS A 85 -8.74 -19.51 -40.84
CA LYS A 85 -9.57 -18.81 -39.84
C LYS A 85 -10.99 -18.59 -40.39
N PRO A 86 -12.06 -18.94 -39.65
CA PRO A 86 -13.42 -18.63 -40.09
C PRO A 86 -13.62 -17.11 -40.21
N SER A 87 -14.27 -16.70 -41.30
CA SER A 87 -14.58 -15.30 -41.59
C SER A 87 -15.47 -14.70 -40.49
N PRO A 88 -15.25 -13.44 -40.06
CA PRO A 88 -16.07 -12.82 -39.03
C PRO A 88 -17.52 -12.63 -39.52
N THR A 89 -18.47 -13.18 -38.76
CA THR A 89 -19.90 -12.92 -38.93
C THR A 89 -20.17 -11.41 -38.81
N PRO A 90 -20.97 -10.80 -39.70
CA PRO A 90 -21.26 -9.37 -39.62
C PRO A 90 -21.97 -9.03 -38.30
N LYS A 91 -21.40 -8.07 -37.57
CA LYS A 91 -21.97 -7.52 -36.33
C LYS A 91 -23.32 -6.84 -36.65
N PRO A 92 -24.40 -7.12 -35.90
CA PRO A 92 -25.68 -6.44 -36.12
C PRO A 92 -25.53 -4.93 -35.89
N THR A 93 -26.06 -4.14 -36.82
CA THR A 93 -26.08 -2.68 -36.74
C THR A 93 -26.95 -2.23 -35.56
N PRO A 94 -26.46 -1.36 -34.66
CA PRO A 94 -27.31 -0.79 -33.62
C PRO A 94 -28.39 0.10 -34.25
N SER A 95 -29.64 -0.11 -33.85
CA SER A 95 -30.77 0.74 -34.22
C SER A 95 -30.56 2.17 -33.71
N PRO A 96 -30.92 3.22 -34.46
CA PRO A 96 -30.70 4.60 -34.02
C PRO A 96 -31.52 4.93 -32.77
N THR A 97 -30.83 5.22 -31.67
CA THR A 97 -31.43 5.78 -30.45
C THR A 97 -32.06 7.14 -30.76
N PRO A 98 -33.28 7.45 -30.30
CA PRO A 98 -33.91 8.74 -30.56
C PRO A 98 -33.10 9.90 -29.99
N LYS A 99 -32.94 10.95 -30.79
CA LYS A 99 -32.22 12.18 -30.47
C LYS A 99 -32.85 12.86 -29.24
N PRO A 100 -32.08 13.23 -28.20
CA PRO A 100 -32.62 13.97 -27.06
C PRO A 100 -33.10 15.36 -27.50
N THR A 101 -34.28 15.74 -27.02
CA THR A 101 -34.86 17.08 -27.17
C THR A 101 -33.93 18.13 -26.53
N PRO A 102 -33.61 19.25 -27.20
CA PRO A 102 -32.81 20.30 -26.58
C PRO A 102 -33.58 20.96 -25.42
N SER A 103 -32.95 20.99 -24.25
CA SER A 103 -33.36 21.82 -23.11
C SER A 103 -33.17 23.31 -23.46
N PRO A 104 -33.98 24.25 -22.92
CA PRO A 104 -33.91 25.66 -23.32
C PRO A 104 -32.53 26.29 -23.05
N THR A 105 -32.01 26.98 -24.07
CA THR A 105 -30.75 27.73 -24.07
C THR A 105 -30.76 28.83 -23.01
N PRO A 106 -29.74 28.93 -22.12
CA PRO A 106 -29.53 30.11 -21.31
C PRO A 106 -29.21 31.32 -22.20
N GLU A 107 -29.80 32.46 -21.87
CA GLU A 107 -29.68 33.71 -22.62
C GLU A 107 -28.21 34.09 -22.90
N GLN A 108 -27.88 34.38 -24.16
CA GLN A 108 -26.50 34.66 -24.55
C GLN A 108 -26.04 36.01 -23.98
N SER A 109 -25.06 35.98 -23.07
CA SER A 109 -24.16 37.13 -22.89
C SER A 109 -23.47 37.41 -24.24
N PRO A 110 -23.24 38.70 -24.59
CA PRO A 110 -22.82 39.08 -25.93
C PRO A 110 -21.46 38.47 -26.29
N SER A 111 -21.41 37.77 -27.43
CA SER A 111 -20.19 37.27 -28.03
C SER A 111 -19.23 38.41 -28.35
N VAL A 112 -18.10 38.47 -27.64
CA VAL A 112 -16.99 39.35 -28.01
C VAL A 112 -16.35 38.76 -29.28
N GLU A 113 -16.25 39.56 -30.34
CA GLU A 113 -15.52 39.19 -31.55
C GLU A 113 -14.04 38.89 -31.19
N THR A 114 -13.59 37.67 -31.48
CA THR A 114 -12.18 37.31 -31.41
C THR A 114 -11.43 37.95 -32.58
N SER A 115 -11.05 39.21 -32.39
CA SER A 115 -10.13 39.93 -33.26
C SER A 115 -8.77 39.21 -33.31
N PRO A 116 -8.05 39.20 -34.45
CA PRO A 116 -6.71 38.57 -34.55
C PRO A 116 -5.65 39.10 -33.56
N ALA A 117 -5.93 40.21 -32.86
CA ALA A 117 -5.12 40.67 -31.73
C ALA A 117 -5.14 39.71 -30.52
N SER A 118 -6.16 38.84 -30.37
CA SER A 118 -6.24 37.89 -29.24
C SER A 118 -5.16 36.82 -29.27
N ASP A 119 -4.77 36.38 -30.46
CA ASP A 119 -3.88 35.23 -30.66
C ASP A 119 -2.42 35.65 -30.48
N ASP A 120 -2.07 36.86 -30.91
CA ASP A 120 -0.78 37.49 -30.65
C ASP A 120 -0.59 37.78 -29.16
N ALA A 121 -1.58 38.41 -28.50
CA ALA A 121 -1.55 38.63 -27.06
C ALA A 121 -1.45 37.32 -26.26
N THR A 122 -2.22 36.30 -26.63
CA THR A 122 -2.16 34.96 -26.02
C THR A 122 -0.78 34.32 -26.17
N SER A 123 -0.18 34.41 -27.36
CA SER A 123 1.15 33.87 -27.64
C SER A 123 2.23 34.62 -26.86
N ARG A 124 2.14 35.95 -26.80
CA ARG A 124 3.05 36.82 -26.06
C ARG A 124 3.01 36.56 -24.55
N ILE A 125 1.83 36.38 -23.98
CA ILE A 125 1.68 36.07 -22.55
C ILE A 125 2.31 34.69 -22.25
N LYS A 126 2.07 33.66 -23.07
CA LYS A 126 2.72 32.35 -22.91
C LYS A 126 4.25 32.41 -23.04
N GLU A 127 4.80 33.30 -23.87
CA GLU A 127 6.24 33.56 -23.93
C GLU A 127 6.75 34.18 -22.63
N LEU A 128 6.05 35.18 -22.08
CA LEU A 128 6.43 35.84 -20.84
C LEU A 128 6.39 34.88 -19.63
N GLU A 129 5.36 34.04 -19.54
CA GLU A 129 5.27 32.92 -18.57
C GLU A 129 6.47 31.97 -18.69
N SER A 130 6.76 31.49 -19.90
CA SER A 130 7.90 30.60 -20.17
C SER A 130 9.24 31.26 -19.82
N ARG A 131 9.35 32.58 -20.00
CA ARG A 131 10.54 33.37 -19.66
C ARG A 131 10.70 33.60 -18.17
N TRP A 132 9.61 33.78 -17.42
CA TRP A 132 9.66 33.80 -15.95
C TRP A 132 10.21 32.47 -15.46
N GLU A 133 9.58 31.35 -15.83
CA GLU A 133 9.99 30.02 -15.39
C GLU A 133 11.46 29.73 -15.79
N ALA A 134 11.87 30.03 -17.02
CA ALA A 134 13.25 29.84 -17.47
C ALA A 134 14.28 30.70 -16.68
N SER A 135 13.89 31.86 -16.14
CA SER A 135 14.79 32.74 -15.37
C SER A 135 15.31 32.10 -14.07
N LEU A 136 14.60 31.09 -13.54
CA LEU A 136 15.04 30.31 -12.39
C LEU A 136 16.34 29.55 -12.68
N THR A 137 16.50 29.05 -13.92
CA THR A 137 17.70 28.28 -14.32
C THR A 137 18.98 29.10 -14.37
N THR A 138 18.86 30.42 -14.51
CA THR A 138 19.97 31.37 -14.61
C THR A 138 20.04 32.34 -13.43
N HIS A 139 19.13 32.23 -12.47
CA HIS A 139 18.88 33.20 -11.40
C HIS A 139 18.69 34.64 -11.90
N ASP A 140 18.06 34.83 -13.07
CA ASP A 140 17.83 36.15 -13.68
C ASP A 140 16.64 36.88 -13.05
N ALA A 141 16.86 37.40 -11.85
CA ALA A 141 15.89 38.25 -11.16
C ALA A 141 15.54 39.55 -11.93
N ALA A 142 16.35 39.98 -12.90
CA ALA A 142 16.05 41.16 -13.72
C ALA A 142 15.03 40.88 -14.83
N THR A 143 14.88 39.63 -15.27
CA THR A 143 13.74 39.21 -16.10
C THR A 143 12.45 39.19 -15.29
N ILE A 144 12.46 38.66 -14.06
CA ILE A 144 11.30 38.68 -13.15
C ILE A 144 10.86 40.14 -12.85
N GLU A 145 11.82 41.03 -12.58
CA GLU A 145 11.57 42.45 -12.26
C GLU A 145 10.87 43.23 -13.37
N LYS A 146 11.06 42.82 -14.64
CA LYS A 146 10.39 43.41 -15.81
C LYS A 146 9.02 42.81 -16.10
N ILE A 147 8.85 41.51 -15.82
CA ILE A 147 7.60 40.76 -16.06
C ILE A 147 6.53 41.13 -15.02
N VAL A 148 6.94 41.33 -13.77
CA VAL A 148 6.04 41.50 -12.64
C VAL A 148 5.72 42.98 -12.42
N ALA A 149 4.44 43.32 -12.30
CA ALA A 149 3.99 44.70 -12.08
C ALA A 149 4.35 45.22 -10.67
N ASP A 150 4.48 46.53 -10.51
CA ASP A 150 4.89 47.13 -9.23
C ASP A 150 3.82 46.97 -8.12
N ASP A 151 2.56 46.77 -8.49
CA ASP A 151 1.42 46.47 -7.62
C ASP A 151 1.13 44.96 -7.47
N PHE A 152 2.07 44.09 -7.87
CA PHE A 152 1.90 42.63 -7.82
C PHE A 152 1.71 42.06 -6.42
N ILE A 153 0.77 41.11 -6.31
CA ILE A 153 0.59 40.23 -5.14
C ILE A 153 0.59 38.76 -5.57
N GLY A 154 1.54 37.98 -5.05
CA GLY A 154 1.66 36.55 -5.32
C GLY A 154 1.40 35.69 -4.09
N THR A 155 0.93 34.46 -4.28
CA THR A 155 0.94 33.39 -3.27
C THR A 155 1.75 32.20 -3.78
N SER A 156 2.78 31.82 -3.03
CA SER A 156 3.67 30.71 -3.37
C SER A 156 3.02 29.34 -3.19
N SER A 157 3.65 28.30 -3.76
CA SER A 157 3.29 26.89 -3.57
C SER A 157 3.35 26.39 -2.12
N SER A 158 3.97 27.17 -1.21
CA SER A 158 3.98 26.95 0.23
C SER A 158 2.89 27.72 1.00
N GLY A 159 1.97 28.38 0.29
CA GLY A 159 0.86 29.16 0.86
C GLY A 159 1.26 30.52 1.43
N LYS A 160 2.48 31.00 1.14
CA LYS A 160 2.98 32.30 1.62
C LYS A 160 2.63 33.39 0.60
N THR A 161 1.91 34.42 1.04
CA THR A 161 1.62 35.61 0.23
C THR A 161 2.75 36.64 0.33
N GLY A 162 3.03 37.37 -0.75
CA GLY A 162 4.04 38.43 -0.81
C GLY A 162 3.87 39.36 -2.01
N ASP A 163 4.60 40.47 -1.98
CA ASP A 163 4.65 41.49 -3.04
C ASP A 163 5.83 41.29 -4.00
N LYS A 164 5.97 42.17 -5.01
CA LYS A 164 7.11 42.17 -5.96
C LYS A 164 8.48 42.20 -5.23
N ALA A 165 8.60 42.99 -4.16
CA ALA A 165 9.84 43.06 -3.39
C ALA A 165 10.17 41.73 -2.70
N THR A 166 9.16 41.04 -2.14
CA THR A 166 9.29 39.71 -1.54
C THR A 166 9.72 38.68 -2.57
N LEU A 167 9.07 38.63 -3.73
CA LEU A 167 9.40 37.72 -4.83
C LEU A 167 10.84 37.92 -5.33
N LEU A 168 11.23 39.16 -5.63
CA LEU A 168 12.60 39.46 -6.09
C LEU A 168 13.65 39.15 -5.02
N ALA A 169 13.33 39.32 -3.74
CA ALA A 169 14.21 38.96 -2.65
C ALA A 169 14.31 37.44 -2.44
N GLU A 170 13.29 36.66 -2.82
CA GLU A 170 13.33 35.19 -2.83
C GLU A 170 14.17 34.68 -4.00
N ALA A 171 13.93 35.17 -5.22
CA ALA A 171 14.73 34.84 -6.40
C ALA A 171 16.24 35.15 -6.21
N LYS A 172 16.57 36.29 -5.58
CA LYS A 172 17.96 36.69 -5.28
C LYS A 172 18.60 35.91 -4.12
N ARG A 173 17.81 35.21 -3.29
CA ARG A 173 18.31 34.37 -2.17
C ARG A 173 18.46 32.91 -2.55
N ASP A 174 17.80 32.45 -3.60
CA ASP A 174 17.94 31.09 -4.04
C ASP A 174 19.37 30.80 -4.51
N THR A 175 19.84 29.61 -4.17
CA THR A 175 21.19 29.10 -4.48
C THR A 175 21.13 27.65 -4.96
N SER A 176 19.95 27.22 -5.43
CA SER A 176 19.68 25.90 -5.96
C SER A 176 20.12 25.82 -7.42
N THR A 177 20.77 24.73 -7.82
CA THR A 177 21.13 24.51 -9.23
C THR A 177 20.00 23.77 -9.92
N TYR A 178 19.26 24.46 -10.79
CA TYR A 178 18.24 23.86 -11.63
C TYR A 178 18.86 23.10 -12.81
N THR A 179 18.29 21.95 -13.12
CA THR A 179 18.54 21.17 -14.34
C THR A 179 17.44 21.44 -15.38
N SER A 180 16.22 21.76 -14.93
CA SER A 180 15.10 22.19 -15.76
C SER A 180 14.15 23.07 -14.95
N ALA A 181 13.55 24.05 -15.60
CA ALA A 181 12.36 24.77 -15.13
C ALA A 181 11.53 25.07 -16.37
N ILE A 182 10.32 24.51 -16.47
CA ILE A 182 9.49 24.57 -17.68
C ILE A 182 7.99 24.67 -17.36
N SER A 183 7.29 25.52 -18.11
CA SER A 183 5.83 25.64 -18.10
C SER A 183 5.19 24.83 -19.22
N SER A 184 4.03 24.24 -18.93
CA SER A 184 3.26 23.33 -19.77
C SER A 184 1.77 23.45 -19.47
N ASP A 185 0.89 22.80 -20.24
CA ASP A 185 -0.58 22.86 -20.07
C ASP A 185 -1.14 24.32 -20.02
N MET A 186 -0.43 25.26 -20.66
CA MET A 186 -0.76 26.68 -20.57
C MET A 186 -2.00 27.04 -21.38
N SER A 187 -3.07 27.38 -20.67
CA SER A 187 -4.32 27.94 -21.20
C SER A 187 -4.41 29.42 -20.82
N VAL A 188 -4.75 30.27 -21.79
CA VAL A 188 -4.93 31.72 -21.57
C VAL A 188 -6.38 32.06 -21.87
N ARG A 189 -7.00 32.84 -20.98
CA ARG A 189 -8.35 33.36 -21.14
C ARG A 189 -8.32 34.88 -21.09
N MET A 190 -8.63 35.52 -22.22
CA MET A 190 -8.72 36.97 -22.32
C MET A 190 -10.04 37.48 -21.70
N PHE A 191 -9.98 38.64 -21.05
CA PHE A 191 -11.11 39.35 -20.44
C PHE A 191 -11.13 40.79 -20.98
N GLY A 192 -11.57 40.95 -22.22
CA GLY A 192 -11.33 42.16 -23.00
C GLY A 192 -9.90 42.20 -23.57
N PRO A 193 -9.45 43.35 -24.11
CA PRO A 193 -8.17 43.43 -24.81
C PRO A 193 -6.95 43.43 -23.87
N ASN A 194 -7.12 43.93 -22.63
CA ASN A 194 -6.02 44.32 -21.75
C ASN A 194 -5.90 43.48 -20.47
N ILE A 195 -6.69 42.42 -20.31
CA ILE A 195 -6.66 41.54 -19.13
C ILE A 195 -6.67 40.10 -19.60
N ALA A 196 -5.83 39.26 -18.99
CA ALA A 196 -5.82 37.83 -19.21
C ALA A 196 -5.65 37.06 -17.89
N VAL A 197 -6.22 35.87 -17.82
CA VAL A 197 -5.89 34.87 -16.79
C VAL A 197 -5.24 33.69 -17.49
N VAL A 198 -4.07 33.30 -16.99
CA VAL A 198 -3.31 32.14 -17.43
C VAL A 198 -3.45 31.06 -16.38
N THR A 199 -3.62 29.81 -16.81
CA THR A 199 -3.47 28.64 -15.96
C THR A 199 -2.50 27.69 -16.62
N GLY A 200 -1.60 27.07 -15.86
CA GLY A 200 -0.66 26.09 -16.40
C GLY A 200 -0.10 25.16 -15.33
N VAL A 201 0.81 24.28 -15.77
CA VAL A 201 1.63 23.41 -14.92
C VAL A 201 3.09 23.77 -15.15
N ALA A 202 3.78 24.18 -14.10
CA ALA A 202 5.23 24.37 -14.13
C ALA A 202 5.93 23.24 -13.38
N LYS A 203 7.12 22.86 -13.87
CA LYS A 203 7.90 21.73 -13.39
C LYS A 203 9.38 22.10 -13.32
N GLU A 204 9.88 22.11 -12.10
CA GLU A 204 11.27 22.34 -11.77
C GLU A 204 11.96 21.02 -11.45
N THR A 205 13.21 20.85 -11.88
CA THR A 205 14.11 19.81 -11.39
C THR A 205 15.47 20.41 -11.08
N GLY A 206 16.13 19.95 -10.02
CA GLY A 206 17.41 20.53 -9.62
C GLY A 206 18.01 19.90 -8.38
N LYS A 207 19.02 20.58 -7.83
CA LYS A 207 19.68 20.24 -6.57
C LYS A 207 19.82 21.47 -5.69
N THR A 208 19.46 21.36 -4.42
CA THR A 208 19.74 22.41 -3.45
C THR A 208 21.25 22.58 -3.23
N LYS A 209 21.68 23.71 -2.66
CA LYS A 209 23.09 23.94 -2.26
C LYS A 209 23.68 22.84 -1.35
N ALA A 210 22.84 22.10 -0.63
CA ALA A 210 23.24 20.96 0.21
C ALA A 210 23.31 19.62 -0.55
N GLY A 211 23.13 19.62 -1.88
CA GLY A 211 23.19 18.44 -2.74
C GLY A 211 21.89 17.63 -2.84
N LYS A 212 20.86 17.94 -2.04
CA LYS A 212 19.55 17.25 -2.10
C LYS A 212 18.88 17.53 -3.45
N ILE A 213 18.62 16.47 -4.21
CA ILE A 213 17.86 16.50 -5.47
C ILE A 213 16.39 16.84 -5.18
N PHE A 214 15.78 17.65 -6.03
CA PHE A 214 14.35 17.95 -6.01
C PHE A 214 13.73 17.87 -7.40
N THR A 215 12.45 17.54 -7.40
CA THR A 215 11.51 17.76 -8.49
C THR A 215 10.30 18.43 -7.86
N HIS A 216 9.99 19.66 -8.28
CA HIS A 216 8.75 20.33 -7.91
C HIS A 216 7.84 20.36 -9.13
N THR A 217 6.54 20.24 -8.88
CA THR A 217 5.51 20.45 -9.90
C THR A 217 4.41 21.26 -9.23
N TYR A 218 3.91 22.28 -9.90
CA TYR A 218 2.84 23.12 -9.37
C TYR A 218 1.87 23.52 -10.48
N ARG A 219 0.59 23.63 -10.14
CA ARG A 219 -0.35 24.39 -10.98
C ARG A 219 -0.25 25.85 -10.60
N PHE A 220 -0.21 26.72 -11.59
CA PHE A 220 -0.24 28.17 -11.39
C PHE A 220 -1.51 28.77 -11.98
N THR A 221 -1.91 29.93 -11.46
CA THR A 221 -2.99 30.76 -11.98
C THR A 221 -2.59 32.22 -11.82
N ASP A 222 -2.31 32.84 -12.96
CA ASP A 222 -1.63 34.13 -13.04
C ASP A 222 -2.51 35.12 -13.81
N THR A 223 -2.60 36.35 -13.30
CA THR A 223 -3.41 37.42 -13.86
C THR A 223 -2.50 38.47 -14.47
N TRP A 224 -2.69 38.71 -15.75
CA TRP A 224 -1.88 39.63 -16.55
C TRP A 224 -2.71 40.83 -16.97
N VAL A 225 -2.10 42.01 -16.97
CA VAL A 225 -2.71 43.26 -17.43
C VAL A 225 -1.77 43.96 -18.39
N GLU A 226 -2.32 44.42 -19.51
CA GLU A 226 -1.64 45.27 -20.48
C GLU A 226 -1.69 46.73 -20.01
N ARG A 227 -0.51 47.36 -19.90
CA ARG A 227 -0.33 48.75 -19.49
C ARG A 227 0.71 49.41 -20.39
N ASN A 228 0.31 50.48 -21.10
CA ASN A 228 1.20 51.33 -21.90
C ASN A 228 1.99 50.61 -23.02
N GLY A 229 1.45 49.53 -23.58
CA GLY A 229 2.07 48.67 -24.58
C GLY A 229 2.73 47.40 -24.01
N GLU A 230 2.76 47.22 -22.69
CA GLU A 230 3.48 46.12 -22.02
C GLU A 230 2.55 45.26 -21.16
N TRP A 231 2.62 43.95 -21.36
CA TRP A 231 1.94 42.97 -20.50
C TRP A 231 2.76 42.71 -19.24
N GLN A 232 2.13 42.87 -18.07
CA GLN A 232 2.74 42.60 -16.76
C GLN A 232 1.86 41.66 -15.93
N CYS A 233 2.47 40.75 -15.18
CA CYS A 233 1.74 39.94 -14.21
C CYS A 233 1.45 40.77 -12.95
N VAL A 234 0.17 40.88 -12.58
CA VAL A 234 -0.32 41.66 -11.41
C VAL A 234 -0.74 40.77 -10.24
N ALA A 235 -0.99 39.48 -10.47
CA ALA A 235 -1.23 38.53 -9.40
C ALA A 235 -0.87 37.10 -9.83
N ALA A 236 -0.29 36.31 -8.93
CA ALA A 236 0.04 34.91 -9.17
C ALA A 236 -0.40 34.02 -8.01
N HIS A 237 -0.82 32.80 -8.32
CA HIS A 237 -1.11 31.78 -7.32
C HIS A 237 -0.56 30.43 -7.76
N ALA A 238 0.48 29.95 -7.07
CA ALA A 238 1.01 28.62 -7.27
C ALA A 238 0.50 27.66 -6.19
N MET A 239 0.04 26.48 -6.60
CA MET A 239 -0.32 25.37 -5.73
C MET A 239 0.60 24.19 -6.04
N ALA A 240 1.34 23.70 -5.05
CA ALA A 240 2.12 22.47 -5.19
C ALA A 240 1.20 21.32 -5.64
N LEU A 241 1.49 20.71 -6.78
CA LEU A 241 0.89 19.44 -7.13
C LEU A 241 1.56 18.35 -6.30
N PRO A 242 0.80 17.36 -5.78
CA PRO A 242 1.39 16.15 -5.25
C PRO A 242 2.35 15.55 -6.29
N LYS A 243 3.47 14.99 -5.83
CA LYS A 243 4.26 14.09 -6.68
C LYS A 243 3.29 13.03 -7.20
N ASN A 244 3.27 12.83 -8.52
CA ASN A 244 2.41 11.90 -9.26
C ASN A 244 0.90 12.25 -9.38
N VAL A 245 0.51 12.99 -10.43
CA VAL A 245 -0.87 12.93 -10.94
C VAL A 245 -0.94 12.97 -12.48
N ASP A 246 -0.52 11.89 -13.14
CA ASP A 246 -1.43 11.33 -14.13
C ASP A 246 -2.40 10.44 -13.35
N ALA A 247 -3.67 10.84 -13.28
CA ALA A 247 -4.71 10.10 -12.57
C ALA A 247 -5.11 8.80 -13.31
N LEU A 248 -4.72 8.67 -14.58
CA LEU A 248 -5.04 7.56 -15.46
C LEU A 248 -3.82 6.70 -15.80
N TRP A 249 -2.71 6.86 -15.07
CA TRP A 249 -1.44 6.15 -15.28
C TRP A 249 -1.60 4.63 -15.48
N TYR A 250 -2.59 4.03 -14.82
CA TYR A 250 -2.90 2.60 -14.86
C TYR A 250 -3.42 2.12 -16.22
N LYS A 251 -3.84 3.01 -17.13
CA LYS A 251 -4.32 2.66 -18.47
C LYS A 251 -3.21 2.30 -19.44
N ASP A 252 -2.05 2.94 -19.30
CA ASP A 252 -0.87 2.76 -20.15
C ASP A 252 0.27 2.07 -19.38
N ALA A 253 -0.03 1.49 -18.21
CA ALA A 253 0.97 0.91 -17.32
C ALA A 253 1.54 -0.41 -17.85
N ILE A 254 2.87 -0.49 -17.91
CA ILE A 254 3.62 -1.73 -17.99
C ILE A 254 3.87 -2.19 -16.56
N ILE A 255 3.08 -3.15 -16.09
CA ILE A 255 3.14 -3.71 -14.73
C ILE A 255 4.11 -4.90 -14.73
N TYR A 256 5.06 -4.91 -13.79
CA TYR A 256 5.95 -6.02 -13.52
C TYR A 256 5.62 -6.65 -12.18
N GLU A 257 5.06 -7.86 -12.22
CA GLU A 257 4.78 -8.70 -11.05
C GLU A 257 6.09 -9.32 -10.52
N LEU A 258 6.38 -9.15 -9.22
CA LEU A 258 7.55 -9.75 -8.58
C LEU A 258 7.28 -10.16 -7.13
N HIS A 259 7.99 -11.19 -6.68
CA HIS A 259 8.01 -11.63 -5.30
C HIS A 259 9.34 -11.24 -4.65
N VAL A 260 9.29 -10.42 -3.60
CA VAL A 260 10.48 -9.87 -2.91
C VAL A 260 11.47 -11.01 -2.57
N LYS A 261 10.95 -12.07 -1.92
CA LYS A 261 11.62 -13.32 -1.55
C LYS A 261 12.53 -13.94 -2.62
N THR A 262 12.22 -13.80 -3.90
CA THR A 262 12.94 -14.49 -4.99
C THR A 262 13.65 -13.54 -5.95
N PHE A 263 13.53 -12.23 -5.76
CA PHE A 263 14.03 -11.24 -6.71
C PHE A 263 15.50 -10.89 -6.50
N HIS A 264 15.90 -10.43 -5.31
CA HIS A 264 17.30 -10.18 -4.98
C HIS A 264 17.55 -10.17 -3.47
N ASP A 265 18.46 -11.05 -3.04
CA ASP A 265 19.06 -11.12 -1.69
C ASP A 265 20.19 -10.08 -1.57
N SER A 266 20.20 -9.28 -0.50
CA SER A 266 21.22 -8.27 -0.22
C SER A 266 22.17 -8.57 0.94
N ASP A 267 21.90 -9.55 1.81
CA ASP A 267 22.70 -9.85 3.00
C ASP A 267 23.30 -11.28 3.04
N GLY A 268 22.86 -12.15 2.14
CA GLY A 268 23.40 -13.48 1.88
C GLY A 268 22.70 -14.62 2.63
N ASP A 269 21.51 -14.39 3.20
CA ASP A 269 20.73 -15.45 3.87
C ASP A 269 20.02 -16.43 2.89
N GLY A 270 19.97 -16.09 1.61
CA GLY A 270 19.31 -16.86 0.54
C GLY A 270 17.86 -16.44 0.25
N ILE A 271 17.37 -15.37 0.86
CA ILE A 271 16.03 -14.81 0.69
C ILE A 271 16.15 -13.37 0.14
N GLY A 272 15.32 -13.03 -0.83
CA GLY A 272 15.25 -11.69 -1.37
C GLY A 272 14.50 -10.71 -0.46
N ASP A 273 15.02 -9.48 -0.38
CA ASP A 273 14.61 -8.48 0.61
C ASP A 273 14.40 -7.07 -0.03
N PHE A 274 13.84 -6.13 0.73
CA PHE A 274 13.55 -4.78 0.21
C PHE A 274 14.80 -3.94 -0.16
N ARG A 275 15.95 -4.14 0.48
CA ARG A 275 17.22 -3.48 0.12
C ARG A 275 17.79 -4.08 -1.17
N GLY A 276 17.68 -5.40 -1.33
CA GLY A 276 17.98 -6.09 -2.58
C GLY A 276 17.11 -5.59 -3.73
N LEU A 277 15.80 -5.41 -3.49
CA LEU A 277 14.88 -4.82 -4.46
C LEU A 277 15.24 -3.36 -4.79
N ILE A 278 15.58 -2.53 -3.80
CA ILE A 278 16.10 -1.15 -4.02
C ILE A 278 17.32 -1.16 -4.94
N ALA A 279 18.27 -2.07 -4.72
CA ALA A 279 19.49 -2.22 -5.52
C ALA A 279 19.24 -2.68 -6.97
N LYS A 280 17.99 -3.02 -7.33
CA LYS A 280 17.57 -3.43 -8.67
C LYS A 280 16.53 -2.50 -9.32
N LEU A 281 16.16 -1.41 -8.66
CA LEU A 281 15.22 -0.44 -9.23
C LEU A 281 15.74 0.23 -10.52
N ASP A 282 17.05 0.42 -10.66
CA ASP A 282 17.66 0.94 -11.90
C ASP A 282 17.46 -0.05 -13.07
N TYR A 283 17.67 -1.35 -12.83
CA TYR A 283 17.41 -2.41 -13.82
C TYR A 283 15.92 -2.46 -14.22
N LEU A 284 15.01 -2.34 -13.25
CA LEU A 284 13.56 -2.32 -13.52
C LEU A 284 13.16 -1.08 -14.34
N GLN A 285 13.76 0.08 -14.06
CA GLN A 285 13.56 1.30 -14.84
C GLN A 285 14.12 1.17 -16.26
N GLU A 286 15.32 0.61 -16.43
CA GLU A 286 15.93 0.34 -17.75
C GLU A 286 15.14 -0.68 -18.59
N LEU A 287 14.47 -1.64 -17.94
CA LEU A 287 13.54 -2.58 -18.58
C LEU A 287 12.29 -1.87 -19.15
N GLY A 288 12.02 -0.62 -18.75
CA GLY A 288 10.90 0.18 -19.23
C GLY A 288 9.57 -0.11 -18.53
N VAL A 289 9.58 -0.79 -17.37
CA VAL A 289 8.38 -1.00 -16.58
C VAL A 289 7.96 0.32 -15.91
N THR A 290 6.66 0.52 -15.70
CA THR A 290 6.12 1.76 -15.12
C THR A 290 5.50 1.54 -13.74
N ALA A 291 5.18 0.29 -13.41
CA ALA A 291 4.64 -0.11 -12.12
C ALA A 291 5.21 -1.46 -11.68
N LEU A 292 5.51 -1.58 -10.41
CA LEU A 292 5.89 -2.82 -9.76
C LEU A 292 4.68 -3.34 -8.99
N TRP A 293 4.28 -4.58 -9.23
CA TRP A 293 3.27 -5.27 -8.43
C TRP A 293 3.98 -6.29 -7.54
N LEU A 294 3.89 -6.06 -6.23
CA LEU A 294 4.49 -6.92 -5.22
C LEU A 294 3.50 -7.99 -4.76
N LEU A 295 3.88 -9.26 -4.91
CA LEU A 295 3.25 -10.38 -4.20
C LEU A 295 3.36 -10.18 -2.67
N PRO A 296 2.55 -10.89 -1.86
CA PRO A 296 2.52 -10.72 -0.40
C PRO A 296 3.90 -10.67 0.26
N PHE A 297 4.13 -9.59 0.99
CA PHE A 297 5.33 -9.36 1.82
C PHE A 297 4.98 -9.16 3.30
N TYR A 298 3.74 -9.46 3.69
CA TYR A 298 3.21 -9.34 5.04
C TYR A 298 3.78 -10.40 6.00
N PRO A 299 3.81 -10.16 7.32
CA PRO A 299 4.00 -11.20 8.32
C PRO A 299 3.06 -12.38 8.07
N SER A 300 3.64 -13.54 7.84
CA SER A 300 2.94 -14.77 7.45
C SER A 300 3.72 -15.98 7.96
N PRO A 301 3.05 -17.08 8.37
CA PRO A 301 3.70 -18.37 8.61
C PRO A 301 4.29 -19.03 7.35
N MET A 302 4.10 -18.44 6.16
CA MET A 302 4.61 -18.90 4.87
C MET A 302 4.11 -20.29 4.46
N ARG A 303 2.88 -20.65 4.85
CA ARG A 303 2.26 -21.93 4.50
C ARG A 303 1.54 -21.90 3.15
N ASP A 304 1.23 -20.70 2.65
CA ASP A 304 0.78 -20.42 1.28
C ASP A 304 1.59 -19.27 0.67
N ASP A 305 2.92 -19.36 0.78
CA ASP A 305 3.94 -18.40 0.32
C ASP A 305 3.66 -16.90 0.58
N GLY A 306 2.99 -16.59 1.70
CA GLY A 306 2.67 -15.23 2.12
C GLY A 306 1.18 -14.86 2.02
N TYR A 307 0.36 -15.66 1.34
CA TYR A 307 -1.09 -15.46 1.26
C TYR A 307 -1.81 -15.80 2.58
N ASP A 308 -1.21 -16.64 3.44
CA ASP A 308 -1.65 -16.83 4.83
C ASP A 308 -1.17 -15.68 5.75
N ILE A 309 -1.86 -14.53 5.69
CA ILE A 309 -1.45 -13.28 6.37
C ILE A 309 -1.75 -13.31 7.89
N ALA A 310 -0.73 -13.15 8.72
CA ALA A 310 -0.84 -13.05 10.18
C ALA A 310 -0.96 -11.59 10.70
N ASP A 311 -0.42 -10.60 9.98
CA ASP A 311 -0.63 -9.18 10.25
C ASP A 311 -0.63 -8.38 8.93
N TYR A 312 -1.56 -7.42 8.79
CA TYR A 312 -1.72 -6.59 7.59
C TYR A 312 -0.96 -5.25 7.66
N TYR A 313 -0.39 -4.90 8.81
CA TYR A 313 0.11 -3.55 9.11
C TYR A 313 1.64 -3.46 9.27
N ASP A 314 2.36 -4.52 8.92
CA ASP A 314 3.83 -4.59 8.98
C ASP A 314 4.40 -5.40 7.79
N VAL A 315 5.72 -5.54 7.74
CA VAL A 315 6.48 -6.32 6.76
C VAL A 315 6.97 -7.62 7.39
N ASN A 316 7.01 -8.70 6.61
CA ASN A 316 7.58 -9.98 7.05
C ASN A 316 9.06 -9.77 7.42
N PRO A 317 9.53 -10.18 8.61
CA PRO A 317 10.89 -9.92 9.04
C PRO A 317 11.97 -10.55 8.13
N ASN A 318 11.62 -11.57 7.34
CA ASN A 318 12.51 -12.17 6.33
C ASN A 318 12.75 -11.25 5.11
N PHE A 319 11.97 -10.18 4.92
CA PHE A 319 12.08 -9.25 3.78
C PHE A 319 12.57 -7.86 4.20
N GLY A 320 12.79 -7.63 5.50
CA GLY A 320 13.18 -6.36 6.09
C GLY A 320 12.13 -5.80 7.06
N THR A 321 12.10 -4.48 7.20
CA THR A 321 11.18 -3.75 8.07
C THR A 321 10.22 -2.84 7.29
N LEU A 322 9.19 -2.33 7.96
CA LEU A 322 8.31 -1.30 7.41
C LEU A 322 9.06 -0.02 6.97
N ASP A 323 10.20 0.29 7.59
CA ASP A 323 11.05 1.41 7.16
C ASP A 323 11.89 1.08 5.92
N ASP A 324 12.31 -0.17 5.74
CA ASP A 324 12.93 -0.63 4.49
C ASP A 324 11.92 -0.59 3.33
N PHE A 325 10.65 -0.94 3.58
CA PHE A 325 9.56 -0.77 2.61
C PHE A 325 9.32 0.71 2.23
N ARG A 326 9.29 1.61 3.22
CA ARG A 326 9.17 3.07 2.94
C ARG A 326 10.34 3.59 2.10
N ALA A 327 11.56 3.16 2.42
CA ALA A 327 12.74 3.50 1.63
C ALA A 327 12.65 2.95 0.19
N PHE A 328 12.10 1.75 -0.01
CA PHE A 328 11.81 1.18 -1.32
C PHE A 328 10.76 2.01 -2.09
N LEU A 329 9.66 2.36 -1.45
CA LEU A 329 8.57 3.14 -2.05
C LEU A 329 9.08 4.53 -2.51
N ASP A 330 9.81 5.24 -1.64
CA ASP A 330 10.48 6.50 -1.96
C ASP A 330 11.47 6.35 -3.13
N ALA A 331 12.24 5.25 -3.17
CA ALA A 331 13.24 5.00 -4.21
C ALA A 331 12.60 4.61 -5.57
N ALA A 332 11.45 3.94 -5.56
CA ALA A 332 10.65 3.63 -6.74
C ALA A 332 10.00 4.91 -7.31
N HIS A 333 9.37 5.71 -6.45
CA HIS A 333 8.76 6.99 -6.82
C HIS A 333 9.79 7.99 -7.37
N GLN A 334 11.01 8.01 -6.83
CA GLN A 334 12.12 8.83 -7.38
C GLN A 334 12.49 8.46 -8.83
N ARG A 335 12.18 7.25 -9.27
CA ARG A 335 12.38 6.74 -10.64
C ARG A 335 11.13 6.86 -11.51
N GLY A 336 10.03 7.39 -10.98
CA GLY A 336 8.74 7.45 -11.66
C GLY A 336 8.01 6.11 -11.73
N LEU A 337 8.49 5.09 -11.03
CA LEU A 337 7.80 3.80 -10.89
C LEU A 337 6.65 3.94 -9.90
N ARG A 338 5.54 3.26 -10.18
CA ARG A 338 4.44 3.06 -9.24
C ARG A 338 4.61 1.76 -8.46
N VAL A 339 4.01 1.65 -7.28
CA VAL A 339 3.99 0.43 -6.46
C VAL A 339 2.54 0.00 -6.24
N ILE A 340 2.22 -1.21 -6.69
CA ILE A 340 0.99 -1.93 -6.38
C ILE A 340 1.34 -3.02 -5.36
N THR A 341 0.54 -3.19 -4.31
CA THR A 341 0.70 -4.31 -3.37
C THR A 341 -0.47 -5.28 -3.47
N GLU A 342 -0.22 -6.57 -3.23
CA GLU A 342 -1.28 -7.55 -2.99
C GLU A 342 -2.12 -7.17 -1.78
N LEU A 343 -3.42 -7.45 -1.79
CA LEU A 343 -4.22 -7.46 -0.56
C LEU A 343 -5.20 -8.64 -0.56
N VAL A 344 -4.90 -9.63 0.27
CA VAL A 344 -5.71 -10.84 0.45
C VAL A 344 -6.74 -10.58 1.56
N ILE A 345 -7.94 -10.16 1.17
CA ILE A 345 -9.00 -9.77 2.12
C ILE A 345 -10.00 -10.89 2.44
N ASN A 346 -9.97 -12.00 1.71
CA ASN A 346 -10.92 -13.11 1.90
C ASN A 346 -10.73 -13.84 3.22
N HIS A 347 -9.48 -14.06 3.62
CA HIS A 347 -9.10 -14.90 4.75
C HIS A 347 -7.86 -14.33 5.42
N THR A 348 -7.60 -14.77 6.65
CA THR A 348 -6.32 -14.51 7.35
C THR A 348 -5.62 -15.84 7.61
N SER A 349 -4.36 -15.81 8.08
CA SER A 349 -3.76 -16.96 8.76
C SER A 349 -4.57 -17.38 10.01
N ASP A 350 -4.56 -18.67 10.35
CA ASP A 350 -5.00 -19.21 11.65
C ASP A 350 -4.17 -18.67 12.84
N GLN A 351 -3.01 -18.08 12.60
CA GLN A 351 -2.18 -17.40 13.61
C GLN A 351 -2.52 -15.92 13.79
N ASN A 352 -3.35 -15.34 12.91
CA ASN A 352 -3.74 -13.93 12.98
C ASN A 352 -4.40 -13.60 14.34
N PRO A 353 -4.06 -12.46 14.99
CA PRO A 353 -4.67 -12.04 16.25
C PRO A 353 -6.21 -11.99 16.25
N TRP A 354 -6.86 -11.77 15.11
CA TRP A 354 -8.31 -11.80 14.98
C TRP A 354 -8.86 -13.22 15.12
N PHE A 355 -8.36 -14.20 14.38
CA PHE A 355 -8.80 -15.61 14.51
C PHE A 355 -8.50 -16.15 15.92
N GLN A 356 -7.34 -15.79 16.45
CA GLN A 356 -6.90 -16.14 17.80
C GLN A 356 -7.77 -15.52 18.90
N LYS A 357 -8.48 -14.42 18.64
CA LYS A 357 -9.55 -13.89 19.52
C LYS A 357 -10.86 -14.62 19.26
N SER A 358 -11.30 -14.69 18.00
CA SER A 358 -12.56 -15.30 17.55
C SER A 358 -12.78 -16.72 18.07
N ARG A 359 -11.79 -17.60 17.93
CA ARG A 359 -11.87 -19.00 18.41
C ARG A 359 -12.01 -19.14 19.94
N ARG A 360 -11.60 -18.13 20.70
CA ARG A 360 -11.72 -18.06 22.17
C ARG A 360 -12.93 -17.26 22.65
N ALA A 361 -13.59 -16.54 21.76
CA ALA A 361 -14.75 -15.72 22.07
C ALA A 361 -16.04 -16.56 22.13
N ALA A 362 -17.06 -16.04 22.80
CA ALA A 362 -18.36 -16.70 22.91
C ALA A 362 -19.16 -16.58 21.59
N PRO A 363 -20.01 -17.56 21.23
CA PRO A 363 -20.95 -17.45 20.12
C PRO A 363 -21.75 -16.13 20.16
N GLY A 364 -21.81 -15.40 19.03
CA GLY A 364 -22.52 -14.12 18.94
C GLY A 364 -21.76 -12.89 19.49
N SER A 365 -20.50 -13.01 19.93
CA SER A 365 -19.70 -11.83 20.30
C SER A 365 -19.05 -11.16 19.08
N PRO A 366 -18.76 -9.85 19.11
CA PRO A 366 -18.15 -9.15 17.97
C PRO A 366 -16.85 -9.78 17.46
N GLU A 367 -16.02 -10.32 18.36
CA GLU A 367 -14.78 -11.03 18.00
C GLU A 367 -15.05 -12.38 17.35
N ARG A 368 -16.12 -13.08 17.77
CA ARG A 368 -16.53 -14.36 17.16
C ARG A 368 -16.96 -14.14 15.73
N GLU A 369 -17.85 -13.17 15.51
CA GLU A 369 -18.47 -12.88 14.22
C GLU A 369 -17.52 -12.30 13.16
N MET A 370 -16.22 -12.10 13.46
CA MET A 370 -15.20 -11.76 12.46
C MET A 370 -14.94 -12.88 11.43
N TYR A 371 -15.27 -14.14 11.77
CA TYR A 371 -15.05 -15.31 10.93
C TYR A 371 -16.34 -16.12 10.81
N VAL A 372 -16.46 -16.91 9.74
CA VAL A 372 -17.66 -17.71 9.48
C VAL A 372 -17.62 -19.01 10.29
N TRP A 373 -18.47 -19.09 11.33
CA TRP A 373 -18.59 -20.24 12.23
C TRP A 373 -19.90 -21.04 12.00
N SER A 374 -19.86 -22.33 12.35
CA SER A 374 -21.02 -23.21 12.41
C SER A 374 -20.83 -24.30 13.46
N ASP A 375 -21.90 -24.71 14.16
CA ASP A 375 -21.83 -25.87 15.07
C ASP A 375 -21.62 -27.19 14.30
N THR A 376 -21.94 -27.19 12.99
CA THR A 376 -21.98 -28.39 12.15
C THR A 376 -21.51 -28.09 10.72
N PRO A 377 -20.86 -29.02 9.99
CA PRO A 377 -20.27 -28.77 8.67
C PRO A 377 -21.28 -28.83 7.50
N GLU A 378 -22.58 -28.76 7.76
CA GLU A 378 -23.63 -29.01 6.77
C GLU A 378 -24.05 -27.80 5.92
N LYS A 379 -23.58 -26.59 6.24
CA LYS A 379 -23.81 -25.40 5.42
C LYS A 379 -22.97 -25.44 4.13
N TYR A 380 -23.50 -24.89 3.05
CA TYR A 380 -22.79 -24.65 1.79
C TYR A 380 -22.21 -25.93 1.14
N LYS A 381 -22.84 -27.10 1.33
CA LYS A 381 -22.34 -28.41 0.85
C LYS A 381 -22.09 -28.50 -0.65
N GLU A 382 -22.79 -27.69 -1.45
CA GLU A 382 -22.66 -27.67 -2.91
C GLU A 382 -21.40 -26.90 -3.36
N THR A 383 -20.79 -26.10 -2.48
CA THR A 383 -19.54 -25.39 -2.77
C THR A 383 -18.41 -26.36 -3.01
N ARG A 384 -17.75 -26.23 -4.17
CA ARG A 384 -16.56 -27.02 -4.50
C ARG A 384 -15.44 -26.76 -3.48
N ILE A 385 -14.74 -27.82 -3.08
CA ILE A 385 -13.40 -27.72 -2.50
C ILE A 385 -12.44 -27.33 -3.62
N ILE A 386 -11.63 -26.29 -3.41
CA ILE A 386 -10.66 -25.80 -4.41
C ILE A 386 -9.43 -26.71 -4.43
N PHE A 387 -8.80 -26.91 -3.27
CA PHE A 387 -7.56 -27.69 -3.12
C PHE A 387 -7.84 -29.14 -2.72
N LYS A 388 -8.51 -29.90 -3.60
CA LYS A 388 -8.99 -31.28 -3.33
C LYS A 388 -7.89 -32.29 -2.96
N ASP A 389 -6.64 -32.03 -3.33
CA ASP A 389 -5.51 -32.89 -3.01
C ASP A 389 -4.95 -32.65 -1.58
N PHE A 390 -5.38 -31.56 -0.93
CA PHE A 390 -4.91 -31.13 0.40
C PHE A 390 -6.05 -31.02 1.42
N GLU A 391 -7.24 -30.62 0.98
CA GLU A 391 -8.41 -30.38 1.83
C GLU A 391 -9.55 -31.36 1.51
N THR A 392 -10.20 -31.87 2.55
CA THR A 392 -11.32 -32.82 2.44
C THR A 392 -12.69 -32.18 2.68
N SER A 393 -12.69 -30.89 3.04
CA SER A 393 -13.84 -30.11 3.47
C SER A 393 -13.49 -28.62 3.36
N ASN A 394 -14.48 -27.75 3.18
CA ASN A 394 -14.33 -26.30 3.40
C ASN A 394 -14.66 -25.89 4.86
N TRP A 395 -15.03 -26.87 5.70
CA TRP A 395 -15.28 -26.73 7.13
C TRP A 395 -14.24 -27.50 7.93
N SER A 396 -13.51 -26.82 8.80
CA SER A 396 -12.53 -27.40 9.73
C SER A 396 -12.98 -27.26 11.18
N TRP A 397 -12.82 -28.32 11.98
CA TRP A 397 -13.19 -28.32 13.40
C TRP A 397 -12.12 -27.63 14.26
N ASP A 398 -12.51 -26.61 15.02
CA ASP A 398 -11.62 -25.98 16.00
C ASP A 398 -11.89 -26.51 17.43
N PRO A 399 -10.89 -27.14 18.10
CA PRO A 399 -11.07 -27.74 19.42
C PRO A 399 -11.18 -26.73 20.57
N VAL A 400 -10.81 -25.46 20.36
CA VAL A 400 -10.92 -24.40 21.37
C VAL A 400 -12.31 -23.78 21.33
N ALA A 401 -12.77 -23.44 20.12
CA ALA A 401 -14.08 -22.89 19.83
C ALA A 401 -15.21 -23.91 19.99
N LYS A 402 -14.89 -25.21 19.87
CA LYS A 402 -15.82 -26.35 19.80
C LYS A 402 -16.89 -26.16 18.73
N ALA A 403 -16.46 -25.66 17.57
CA ALA A 403 -17.27 -25.35 16.41
C ALA A 403 -16.43 -25.54 15.14
N TYR A 404 -17.09 -25.64 14.00
CA TYR A 404 -16.45 -25.59 12.69
C TYR A 404 -16.28 -24.14 12.23
N TYR A 405 -15.14 -23.84 11.62
CA TYR A 405 -14.94 -22.59 10.87
C TYR A 405 -14.79 -22.91 9.37
N TRP A 406 -15.18 -21.94 8.55
CA TRP A 406 -15.10 -22.02 7.11
C TRP A 406 -13.71 -21.59 6.60
N HIS A 407 -13.28 -22.24 5.53
CA HIS A 407 -12.11 -21.86 4.74
C HIS A 407 -12.35 -22.24 3.27
N ARG A 408 -12.06 -21.32 2.34
CA ARG A 408 -12.19 -21.58 0.89
C ARG A 408 -10.94 -22.16 0.26
N PHE A 409 -9.81 -21.94 0.92
CA PHE A 409 -8.48 -22.40 0.57
C PHE A 409 -8.04 -23.42 1.62
N TYR A 410 -6.83 -23.31 2.17
CA TYR A 410 -6.38 -24.24 3.19
C TYR A 410 -7.07 -24.01 4.54
N SER A 411 -7.14 -25.06 5.35
CA SER A 411 -7.63 -25.05 6.73
C SER A 411 -6.89 -24.05 7.64
N HIS A 412 -5.67 -23.64 7.30
CA HIS A 412 -4.94 -22.60 8.02
C HIS A 412 -5.18 -21.17 7.51
N GLN A 413 -6.13 -21.01 6.58
CA GLN A 413 -6.62 -19.75 6.04
C GLN A 413 -8.13 -19.59 6.35
N PRO A 414 -8.54 -19.40 7.62
CA PRO A 414 -9.92 -19.16 7.99
C PRO A 414 -10.50 -17.90 7.30
N ASP A 415 -11.66 -18.06 6.69
CA ASP A 415 -12.34 -17.02 5.92
C ASP A 415 -13.02 -15.98 6.82
N LEU A 416 -12.86 -14.70 6.47
CA LEU A 416 -13.46 -13.57 7.15
C LEU A 416 -14.95 -13.45 6.79
N ASN A 417 -15.77 -13.09 7.77
CA ASN A 417 -17.21 -12.97 7.58
C ASN A 417 -17.61 -11.62 6.98
N PHE A 418 -17.73 -11.50 5.66
CA PHE A 418 -18.12 -10.24 5.02
C PHE A 418 -19.58 -9.83 5.23
N ASP A 419 -20.44 -10.64 5.87
CA ASP A 419 -21.74 -10.16 6.37
C ASP A 419 -21.62 -9.30 7.62
N ASN A 420 -20.46 -9.31 8.29
CA ASN A 420 -20.19 -8.49 9.46
C ASN A 420 -19.60 -7.12 9.05
N PRO A 421 -20.26 -5.98 9.34
CA PRO A 421 -19.72 -4.64 9.05
C PRO A 421 -18.33 -4.37 9.65
N ALA A 422 -17.97 -5.03 10.76
CA ALA A 422 -16.64 -4.89 11.36
C ALA A 422 -15.51 -5.45 10.47
N VAL A 423 -15.81 -6.39 9.56
CA VAL A 423 -14.85 -6.87 8.54
C VAL A 423 -14.63 -5.81 7.45
N HIS A 424 -15.70 -5.13 7.00
CA HIS A 424 -15.58 -3.99 6.08
C HIS A 424 -14.74 -2.87 6.68
N GLU A 425 -15.06 -2.47 7.91
CA GLU A 425 -14.25 -1.47 8.64
C GLU A 425 -12.79 -1.89 8.85
N ALA A 426 -12.52 -3.20 8.95
CA ALA A 426 -11.14 -3.70 9.07
C ALA A 426 -10.41 -3.63 7.73
N VAL A 427 -11.09 -3.94 6.62
CA VAL A 427 -10.56 -3.79 5.26
C VAL A 427 -10.30 -2.32 4.95
N ASP A 428 -11.24 -1.41 5.20
CA ASP A 428 -11.06 0.04 4.98
C ASP A 428 -9.80 0.57 5.69
N LYS A 429 -9.55 0.13 6.92
CA LYS A 429 -8.33 0.48 7.69
C LYS A 429 -7.04 -0.07 7.07
N MET A 430 -7.07 -1.24 6.43
CA MET A 430 -5.93 -1.75 5.64
C MET A 430 -5.69 -0.87 4.41
N LEU A 431 -6.76 -0.52 3.68
CA LEU A 431 -6.69 0.33 2.49
C LEU A 431 -6.08 1.69 2.85
N ASP A 432 -6.63 2.36 3.86
CA ASP A 432 -6.16 3.67 4.35
C ASP A 432 -4.70 3.63 4.81
N PHE A 433 -4.27 2.54 5.46
CA PHE A 433 -2.88 2.40 5.93
C PHE A 433 -1.87 2.35 4.78
N TRP A 434 -2.09 1.50 3.78
CA TRP A 434 -1.15 1.33 2.66
C TRP A 434 -1.23 2.49 1.66
N LEU A 435 -2.43 2.93 1.29
CA LEU A 435 -2.63 4.08 0.42
C LEU A 435 -2.14 5.38 1.08
N GLY A 436 -2.40 5.57 2.38
CA GLY A 436 -1.91 6.69 3.18
C GLY A 436 -0.39 6.70 3.36
N MET A 437 0.29 5.56 3.21
CA MET A 437 1.75 5.47 3.16
C MET A 437 2.33 5.85 1.79
N GLY A 438 1.50 5.86 0.74
CA GLY A 438 1.88 6.21 -0.63
C GLY A 438 1.87 5.05 -1.63
N VAL A 439 1.31 3.89 -1.29
CA VAL A 439 1.08 2.81 -2.27
C VAL A 439 0.13 3.32 -3.36
N ASP A 440 0.48 3.12 -4.63
CA ASP A 440 -0.22 3.71 -5.78
C ASP A 440 -1.44 2.91 -6.23
N GLY A 441 -1.56 1.64 -5.81
CA GLY A 441 -2.68 0.77 -6.13
C GLY A 441 -2.66 -0.55 -5.36
N LEU A 442 -3.77 -1.28 -5.38
CA LEU A 442 -3.93 -2.53 -4.65
C LEU A 442 -4.50 -3.61 -5.59
N ARG A 443 -3.93 -4.81 -5.54
CA ARG A 443 -4.44 -5.99 -6.26
C ARG A 443 -5.17 -6.88 -5.24
N LEU A 444 -6.50 -6.84 -5.29
CA LEU A 444 -7.34 -7.63 -4.39
C LEU A 444 -7.41 -9.10 -4.82
N ASP A 445 -6.98 -10.01 -3.95
CA ASP A 445 -7.08 -11.45 -4.20
C ASP A 445 -8.42 -12.05 -3.75
N ALA A 446 -8.77 -13.21 -4.32
CA ALA A 446 -9.90 -14.05 -3.89
C ALA A 446 -11.29 -13.38 -3.87
N VAL A 447 -11.45 -12.20 -4.49
CA VAL A 447 -12.71 -11.42 -4.53
C VAL A 447 -13.98 -12.23 -4.90
N PRO A 448 -13.96 -13.25 -5.78
CA PRO A 448 -15.14 -14.08 -6.04
C PRO A 448 -15.63 -14.94 -4.87
N TYR A 449 -14.92 -14.96 -3.73
CA TYR A 449 -15.16 -15.90 -2.63
C TYR A 449 -15.57 -15.25 -1.31
N LEU A 450 -15.60 -13.91 -1.23
CA LEU A 450 -15.82 -13.14 0.00
C LEU A 450 -17.17 -13.40 0.71
N TYR A 451 -18.20 -13.90 0.01
CA TYR A 451 -19.52 -14.16 0.59
C TYR A 451 -20.00 -15.57 0.25
N GLU A 452 -20.50 -16.28 1.26
CA GLU A 452 -21.19 -17.56 1.11
C GLU A 452 -22.70 -17.38 1.13
N ARG A 453 -23.40 -18.13 0.28
CA ARG A 453 -24.86 -18.25 0.28
C ARG A 453 -25.24 -19.68 -0.04
N GLU A 454 -26.39 -20.13 0.47
CA GLU A 454 -26.98 -21.40 0.05
C GLU A 454 -27.66 -21.22 -1.33
N GLY A 455 -27.42 -22.15 -2.25
CA GLY A 455 -28.09 -22.20 -3.56
C GLY A 455 -27.62 -21.16 -4.59
N THR A 456 -26.35 -20.74 -4.55
CA THR A 456 -25.73 -19.78 -5.49
C THR A 456 -24.50 -20.34 -6.19
#